data_AF-A0A7X8XJ66-F1
#
_entry.id   AF-A0A7X8XJ66-F1
#
_cell.length_a   1.000
_cell.length_b   1.000
_cell.length_c   1.000
_cell.angle_alpha   90.00
_cell.angle_beta   90.00
_cell.angle_gamma   90.00
#
_symmetry.space_group_name_H-M   'P 1'
#
loop_
_entity.id
_entity.type
_entity.pdbx_description
1 polymer ?
#
loop_
_entity_poly.entity_id
_entity_poly.type
_entity_poly.pdbx_seq_one_letter_code
_entity_poly.pdbx_strand_id
1 'polypeptide(L)'
;EHFVEDAADSYFVSWLRGHLEAGRPVMVEWGDWDGHWMAIIGYDTMGTPGIGDDVLIFADPYDTSDHWQDGYYFYPTERWFTMWRDRNVAEKPYQLQPFIVFDLKSAS
;
A
#
# COMPACT_ATOMS: atom_id res chain seq x y z
N GLU A 1 16.78 -6.65 13.80
CA GLU A 1 15.78 -5.76 13.20
C GLU A 1 15.91 -4.39 13.86
N HIS A 2 15.90 -3.31 13.09
CA HIS A 2 15.95 -1.94 13.63
C HIS A 2 14.52 -1.41 13.65
N PHE A 3 13.91 -1.37 14.82
CA PHE A 3 12.63 -0.72 15.04
C PHE A 3 12.85 0.80 15.05
N VAL A 4 11.91 1.54 14.47
CA VAL A 4 11.89 3.01 14.48
C VAL A 4 10.69 3.49 15.30
N GLU A 5 10.85 4.61 15.99
CA GLU A 5 9.77 5.23 16.77
C GLU A 5 8.86 6.10 15.87
N ASP A 6 9.45 6.78 14.88
CA ASP A 6 8.74 7.55 13.86
C ASP A 6 8.58 6.72 12.58
N ALA A 7 7.34 6.59 12.11
CA ALA A 7 7.00 5.86 10.89
C ALA A 7 7.76 6.39 9.68
N ALA A 8 7.99 7.72 9.61
CA ALA A 8 8.70 8.37 8.51
C ALA A 8 10.16 7.91 8.38
N ASP A 9 10.77 7.45 9.47
CA ASP A 9 12.14 6.92 9.49
C ASP A 9 12.21 5.46 8.99
N SER A 10 11.07 4.79 8.80
CA SER A 10 11.04 3.43 8.28
C SER A 10 11.32 3.40 6.78
N TYR A 11 12.01 2.35 6.32
CA TYR A 11 12.28 2.16 4.88
C TYR A 11 10.99 2.06 4.07
N PHE A 12 9.99 1.33 4.56
CA PHE A 12 8.74 1.14 3.84
C PHE A 12 7.98 2.45 3.62
N VAL A 13 7.78 3.23 4.69
CA VAL A 13 7.01 4.49 4.62
C VAL A 13 7.74 5.51 3.77
N SER A 14 9.05 5.65 3.94
CA SER A 14 9.86 6.56 3.10
C SER A 14 9.84 6.15 1.62
N TRP A 15 9.97 4.86 1.32
CA TRP A 15 9.87 4.34 -0.05
C TRP A 15 8.50 4.58 -0.67
N LEU A 16 7.41 4.27 0.04
CA LEU A 16 6.05 4.42 -0.46
C LEU A 16 5.71 5.89 -0.71
N ARG A 17 5.96 6.75 0.28
CA ARG A 17 5.70 8.19 0.16
C ARG A 17 6.50 8.82 -0.97
N GLY A 18 7.75 8.40 -1.17
CA GLY A 18 8.57 8.87 -2.30
C GLY A 18 7.95 8.56 -3.68
N HIS A 19 7.30 7.41 -3.84
CA HIS A 19 6.54 7.12 -5.07
C HIS A 19 5.30 7.99 -5.21
N LEU A 20 4.52 8.12 -4.14
CA LEU A 20 3.29 8.91 -4.13
C LEU A 20 3.56 10.40 -4.41
N GLU A 21 4.60 10.97 -3.80
CA GLU A 21 5.05 12.36 -4.04
C GLU A 21 5.53 12.57 -5.48
N ALA A 22 6.06 11.53 -6.13
CA ALA A 22 6.42 11.54 -7.54
C ALA A 22 5.22 11.30 -8.49
N GLY A 23 3.99 11.20 -7.96
CA GLY A 23 2.79 10.94 -8.74
C GLY A 23 2.73 9.51 -9.30
N ARG A 24 3.34 8.54 -8.61
CA ARG A 24 3.41 7.13 -9.01
C ARG A 24 2.58 6.27 -8.06
N PRO A 25 1.32 5.93 -8.42
CA PRO A 25 0.56 4.91 -7.69
C PRO A 25 1.31 3.57 -7.66
N VAL A 26 1.17 2.84 -6.56
CA VAL A 26 1.81 1.54 -6.36
C VAL A 26 0.75 0.46 -6.36
N MET A 27 0.74 -0.42 -7.35
CA MET A 27 -0.15 -1.59 -7.33
C MET A 27 0.43 -2.65 -6.42
N VAL A 28 -0.42 -3.24 -5.59
CA VAL A 28 -0.04 -4.24 -4.58
C VAL A 28 -1.06 -5.37 -4.56
N GLU A 29 -0.58 -6.58 -4.27
CA GLU A 29 -1.42 -7.71 -3.86
C GLU A 29 -1.26 -7.93 -2.36
N TRP A 30 -2.35 -8.22 -1.68
CA TRP A 30 -2.31 -8.49 -0.25
C TRP A 30 -3.42 -9.47 0.15
N GLY A 31 -3.32 -9.99 1.37
CA GLY A 31 -4.12 -11.11 1.86
C GLY A 31 -5.59 -10.82 2.15
N ASP A 32 -6.10 -9.61 1.91
CA ASP A 32 -7.53 -9.36 2.01
C ASP A 32 -8.28 -10.20 0.97
N TRP A 33 -9.45 -10.71 1.32
CA TRP A 33 -10.19 -11.71 0.51
C TRP A 33 -9.38 -12.94 0.06
N ASP A 34 -8.30 -13.27 0.79
CA ASP A 34 -7.36 -14.32 0.42
C ASP A 34 -6.68 -14.06 -0.94
N GLY A 35 -6.38 -12.78 -1.22
CA GLY A 35 -5.70 -12.28 -2.41
C GLY A 35 -6.52 -11.21 -3.14
N HIS A 36 -6.12 -9.95 -3.01
CA HIS A 36 -6.78 -8.81 -3.69
C HIS A 36 -5.75 -7.82 -4.22
N TRP A 37 -5.97 -7.33 -5.45
CA TRP A 37 -5.10 -6.36 -6.12
C TRP A 37 -5.73 -4.97 -6.10
N MET A 38 -4.98 -4.00 -5.60
CA MET A 38 -5.41 -2.60 -5.48
C MET A 38 -4.24 -1.66 -5.80
N ALA A 39 -4.52 -0.38 -6.06
CA ALA A 39 -3.48 0.64 -6.20
C ALA A 39 -3.44 1.55 -4.97
N ILE A 40 -2.31 1.61 -4.27
CA ILE A 40 -2.07 2.64 -3.25
C ILE A 40 -1.90 3.98 -3.97
N ILE A 41 -2.74 4.94 -3.60
CA ILE A 41 -2.76 6.29 -4.17
C ILE A 41 -2.54 7.39 -3.12
N GLY A 42 -2.56 7.03 -1.84
CA GLY A 42 -2.35 7.97 -0.74
C GLY A 42 -1.89 7.30 0.55
N TYR A 43 -1.33 8.11 1.42
CA TYR A 43 -0.85 7.76 2.76
C TYR A 43 -1.16 8.92 3.69
N ASP A 44 -1.93 8.69 4.75
CA ASP A 44 -2.24 9.68 5.78
C ASP A 44 -1.54 9.30 7.08
N THR A 45 -0.73 10.22 7.61
CA THR A 45 -0.03 10.07 8.90
C THR A 45 -0.95 10.28 10.11
N MET A 46 -2.18 10.70 9.88
CA MET A 46 -3.13 11.16 10.90
C MET A 46 -2.60 12.29 11.82
N GLY A 47 -1.46 12.89 11.48
CA GLY A 47 -0.78 13.91 12.27
C GLY A 47 -0.01 13.37 13.48
N THR A 48 0.28 12.06 13.53
CA THR A 48 1.06 11.44 14.61
C THR A 48 2.35 10.78 14.08
N PRO A 49 3.32 10.45 14.95
CA PRO A 49 4.57 9.81 14.49
C PRO A 49 4.47 8.30 14.27
N GLY A 50 3.46 7.63 14.83
CA GLY A 50 3.43 6.16 14.87
C GLY A 50 2.73 5.56 13.65
N ILE A 51 3.21 4.41 13.16
CA ILE A 51 2.55 3.73 12.01
C ILE A 51 1.21 3.09 12.37
N GLY A 52 0.91 2.93 13.66
CA GLY A 52 -0.25 2.19 14.16
C GLY A 52 -1.60 2.82 13.83
N ASP A 53 -1.64 4.15 13.66
CA ASP A 53 -2.82 4.91 13.27
C ASP A 53 -2.77 5.47 11.84
N ASP A 54 -1.65 5.30 11.14
CA ASP A 54 -1.53 5.70 9.73
C ASP A 54 -2.54 4.96 8.84
N VAL A 55 -3.03 5.64 7.80
CA VAL A 55 -4.05 5.13 6.88
C VAL A 55 -3.53 5.09 5.45
N LEU A 56 -3.65 3.94 4.80
CA LEU A 56 -3.48 3.81 3.35
C LEU A 56 -4.79 4.15 2.64
N ILE A 57 -4.67 4.86 1.52
CA ILE A 57 -5.77 5.18 0.62
C ILE A 57 -5.51 4.44 -0.69
N PHE A 58 -6.49 3.65 -1.11
CA PHE A 58 -6.43 2.84 -2.31
C PHE A 58 -7.45 3.31 -3.35
N ALA A 59 -7.10 3.14 -4.63
CA ALA A 59 -8.08 2.98 -5.70
C ALA A 59 -8.38 1.49 -5.88
N ASP A 60 -9.64 1.10 -5.67
CA ASP A 60 -10.09 -0.29 -5.73
C ASP A 60 -11.17 -0.47 -6.82
N PRO A 61 -10.89 -1.25 -7.90
CA PRO A 61 -11.91 -1.56 -8.90
C PRO A 61 -13.04 -2.48 -8.38
N TYR A 62 -12.84 -3.13 -7.23
CA TYR A 62 -13.82 -3.99 -6.56
C TYR A 62 -14.41 -3.36 -5.29
N ASP A 63 -14.39 -2.02 -5.22
CA ASP A 63 -15.00 -1.27 -4.13
C ASP A 63 -16.52 -1.54 -4.04
N THR A 64 -16.88 -2.47 -3.15
CA THR A 64 -18.24 -2.99 -2.99
C THR A 64 -18.65 -3.21 -1.53
N SER A 65 -17.76 -2.93 -0.58
CA SER A 65 -17.86 -3.43 0.80
C SER A 65 -18.03 -2.35 1.87
N ASP A 66 -17.91 -1.07 1.52
CA ASP A 66 -18.03 0.06 2.45
C ASP A 66 -19.37 0.82 2.32
N HIS A 67 -20.26 0.32 1.45
CA HIS A 67 -21.55 0.91 1.07
C HIS A 67 -21.47 2.23 0.30
N TRP A 68 -20.30 2.59 -0.25
CA TRP A 68 -20.12 3.76 -1.10
C TRP A 68 -19.16 3.45 -2.26
N GLN A 69 -19.72 3.03 -3.40
CA GLN A 69 -18.98 2.63 -4.61
C GLN A 69 -18.37 3.81 -5.37
N ASP A 70 -17.46 4.55 -4.77
CA ASP A 70 -16.72 5.65 -5.39
C ASP A 70 -15.30 5.26 -5.85
N GLY A 71 -14.91 4.01 -5.58
CA GLY A 71 -13.64 3.43 -5.97
C GLY A 71 -12.52 3.69 -4.98
N TYR A 72 -12.79 4.34 -3.85
CA TYR A 72 -11.82 4.53 -2.77
C TYR A 72 -11.96 3.45 -1.71
N TYR A 73 -10.83 3.01 -1.18
CA TYR A 73 -10.80 2.11 -0.03
C TYR A 73 -9.73 2.57 0.95
N PHE A 74 -10.02 2.45 2.24
CA PHE A 74 -9.16 2.92 3.32
C PHE A 74 -8.80 1.77 4.24
N TYR A 75 -7.52 1.65 4.61
CA TYR A 75 -7.10 0.59 5.53
C TYR A 75 -5.96 1.02 6.46
N PRO A 76 -5.95 0.57 7.73
CA PRO A 76 -4.84 0.83 8.65
C PRO A 76 -3.51 0.28 8.11
N THR A 77 -2.50 1.13 8.04
CA THR A 77 -1.21 0.85 7.39
C THR A 77 -0.47 -0.30 8.05
N GLU A 78 -0.30 -0.26 9.38
CA GLU A 78 0.39 -1.32 10.12
C GLU A 78 -0.29 -2.68 9.90
N ARG A 79 -1.63 -2.71 9.96
CA ARG A 79 -2.40 -3.93 9.74
C ARG A 79 -2.22 -4.46 8.33
N TRP A 80 -2.33 -3.59 7.32
CA TRP A 80 -2.09 -3.96 5.93
C TRP A 80 -0.70 -4.57 5.73
N PHE A 81 0.33 -3.97 6.33
CA PHE A 81 1.72 -4.40 6.16
C PHE A 81 1.94 -5.85 6.61
N THR A 82 1.26 -6.29 7.68
CA THR A 82 1.29 -7.69 8.14
C THR A 82 0.63 -8.69 7.16
N MET A 83 -0.19 -8.18 6.24
CA MET A 83 -0.94 -8.94 5.24
C MET A 83 -0.36 -8.81 3.84
N TRP A 84 0.74 -8.06 3.65
CA TRP A 84 1.34 -7.83 2.34
C TRP A 84 2.15 -9.03 1.85
N ARG A 85 1.41 -9.98 1.27
CA ARG A 85 1.92 -11.23 0.69
C ARG A 85 0.91 -11.78 -0.33
N ASP A 86 1.43 -12.48 -1.31
CA ASP A 86 0.66 -13.30 -2.24
C ASP A 86 0.03 -14.52 -1.55
N ARG A 87 -1.04 -15.05 -2.15
CA ARG A 87 -1.76 -16.25 -1.69
C ARG A 87 -1.00 -17.57 -1.95
N ASN A 88 0.32 -17.52 -2.06
CA ASN A 88 1.18 -18.61 -2.52
C ASN A 88 0.84 -19.11 -3.94
N VAL A 89 0.31 -18.22 -4.80
CA VAL A 89 0.05 -18.50 -6.21
C VAL A 89 1.33 -18.31 -7.02
N ALA A 90 2.10 -17.26 -6.75
CA ALA A 90 3.35 -16.99 -7.42
C ALA A 90 4.45 -17.97 -7.00
N GLU A 91 5.44 -18.17 -7.86
CA GLU A 91 6.64 -18.92 -7.49
C GLU A 91 7.48 -18.16 -6.46
N LYS A 92 8.20 -18.88 -5.60
CA LYS A 92 9.16 -18.24 -4.68
C LYS A 92 10.31 -17.61 -5.49
N PRO A 93 10.80 -16.41 -5.13
CA PRO A 93 10.45 -15.62 -3.94
C PRO A 93 9.36 -14.56 -4.17
N TYR A 94 8.66 -14.56 -5.30
CA TYR A 94 7.72 -13.50 -5.70
C TYR A 94 6.44 -13.41 -4.83
N GLN A 95 6.33 -14.27 -3.82
CA GLN A 95 5.21 -14.30 -2.89
C GLN A 95 5.30 -13.21 -1.81
N LEU A 96 6.50 -12.69 -1.57
CA LEU A 96 6.75 -11.72 -0.51
C LEU A 96 6.57 -10.31 -1.05
N GLN A 97 5.66 -9.56 -0.43
CA GLN A 97 5.46 -8.12 -0.68
C GLN A 97 5.42 -7.78 -2.19
N PRO A 98 4.53 -8.41 -2.97
CA PRO A 98 4.44 -8.15 -4.40
C PRO A 98 3.96 -6.72 -4.68
N PHE A 99 4.62 -6.02 -5.60
CA PHE A 99 4.22 -4.71 -6.07
C PHE A 99 4.61 -4.46 -7.51
N ILE A 100 3.91 -3.50 -8.13
CA ILE A 100 4.24 -2.93 -9.43
C ILE A 100 4.20 -1.41 -9.29
N VAL A 101 5.27 -0.74 -9.71
CA VAL A 101 5.31 0.72 -9.85
C VAL A 101 5.35 1.06 -11.33
N PHE A 102 4.47 1.96 -11.76
CA PHE A 102 4.49 2.51 -13.11
C PHE A 102 5.26 3.83 -13.12
N ASP A 103 6.06 4.04 -14.16
CA ASP A 103 6.61 5.34 -14.49
C ASP A 103 5.85 5.93 -15.66
N LEU A 104 5.46 7.20 -15.52
CA LEU A 104 5.04 7.97 -16.68
C LEU A 104 6.28 8.20 -17.53
N LYS A 105 6.26 7.66 -18.75
CA LYS A 105 7.32 7.92 -19.72
C LYS A 105 7.37 9.43 -19.95
N SER A 106 8.51 10.05 -19.65
CA SER A 106 8.71 11.48 -19.94
C SER A 106 8.34 11.73 -21.39
N ALA A 107 7.44 12.68 -21.65
CA ALA A 107 7.18 13.11 -23.00
C ALA A 107 8.51 13.65 -23.57
N SER A 108 9.05 12.94 -24.56
CA SER A 108 10.23 13.35 -25.34
C SER A 108 9.92 14.54 -26.21
#